data_AF-A0A954A5E9-F1
#
_entry.id   AF-A0A954A5E9-F1
#
_cell.length_a   1.000
_cell.length_b   1.000
_cell.length_c   1.000
_cell.angle_alpha   90.00
_cell.angle_beta   90.00
_cell.angle_gamma   90.00
#
_symmetry.space_group_name_H-M   'P 1'
#
loop_
_entity.id
_entity.type
_entity.pdbx_description
1 polymer ?
#
loop_
_entity_poly.entity_id
_entity_poly.type
_entity_poly.pdbx_seq_one_letter_code
_entity_poly.pdbx_strand_id
1 'polypeptide(L)'
;MTESRDDLDRELAAALLPLRPDPEAFLASVEAKAAKLQVDPSSSGPEARESLAASIVPWTLLPAAGKATTALPSFGTKLLTVLSWPALSIFVLLGAALGSARDARRAKRTYPDQSATPTRDTLRQLWYAHRYLNMAFCVLALLTLMVGSTFYVIVTLGFSTIALTFLIRRASRAGLGQRPLIAGFCSLGLFNLGMPLTFSMTTLAAEPHAIDPLVLPIVFLAGAAGLLFTFGLEEVASSPLLEGVRWRFPTILIGTTVLLGWGVIDHRCSHPTAIRETVESFARARFGSVSWKEWELLARSASRKGDRLDLHRPAALLERTLRSDDDPDPYLLGAAIRGGLAETVFGSMSIDWDSVDRRRERWLEGLERYSIPSWEQRYWMFVVALERGPWSSGQKELLRSRLLENLELVPSPADAELLVDGLDRLGNVQDLRELVHRSLARHWIPIGERPRSEGGFGNRPNATHADFDETLRAVRLIDRFGTPESIDLRQLYWYLQRRASVPLPFTRNVQHLLAEAARDELAPHVPPVTIGEFLFLERSLIGALILVALCFHATWCASETPSLRGGDLGGRRNAER
;
A
#
# COMPACT_ATOMS: atom_id res chain seq x y z
N MET A 1 -0.11 20.95 47.93
CA MET A 1 -0.76 20.38 46.72
C MET A 1 -1.19 21.45 45.69
N THR A 2 -0.81 22.72 45.85
CA THR A 2 -1.08 23.79 44.87
C THR A 2 0.09 24.04 43.91
N GLU A 3 1.34 23.80 44.32
CA GLU A 3 2.54 23.94 43.46
C GLU A 3 2.51 23.05 42.20
N SER A 4 1.96 21.84 42.30
CA SER A 4 1.91 20.89 41.18
C SER A 4 1.00 21.34 40.03
N ARG A 5 0.06 22.26 40.28
CA ARG A 5 -0.87 22.74 39.26
C ARG A 5 -0.28 23.91 38.48
N ASP A 6 0.46 24.78 39.16
CA ASP A 6 1.12 25.94 38.54
C ASP A 6 2.30 25.53 37.65
N ASP A 7 2.95 24.39 37.94
CA ASP A 7 3.98 23.81 37.07
C ASP A 7 3.36 23.13 35.84
N LEU A 8 2.24 22.41 36.02
CA LEU A 8 1.51 21.79 34.91
C LEU A 8 0.92 22.84 33.96
N ASP A 9 0.37 23.93 34.51
CA ASP A 9 -0.17 25.03 33.72
C ASP A 9 0.95 25.80 32.98
N ARG A 10 2.17 25.86 33.55
CA ARG A 10 3.36 26.42 32.88
C ARG A 10 3.90 25.51 31.78
N GLU A 11 3.97 24.20 31.99
CA GLU A 11 4.36 23.25 30.95
C GLU A 11 3.34 23.18 29.82
N LEU A 12 2.04 23.21 30.14
CA LEU A 12 0.98 23.26 29.14
C LEU A 12 1.03 24.57 28.35
N ALA A 13 1.27 25.70 29.02
CA ALA A 13 1.43 26.99 28.35
C ALA A 13 2.67 27.03 27.44
N ALA A 14 3.78 26.42 27.85
CA ALA A 14 5.00 26.31 27.04
C ALA A 14 4.83 25.35 25.85
N ALA A 15 4.11 24.23 26.03
CA ALA A 15 3.80 23.27 24.97
C ALA A 15 2.81 23.82 23.94
N LEU A 16 1.90 24.70 24.35
CA LEU A 16 0.93 25.36 23.47
C LEU A 16 1.47 26.64 22.81
N LEU A 17 2.64 27.13 23.23
CA LEU A 17 3.27 28.34 22.71
C LEU A 17 3.56 28.30 21.20
N PRO A 18 4.08 27.20 20.61
CA PRO A 18 4.24 27.08 19.15
C PRO A 18 2.93 26.84 18.39
N LEU A 19 1.83 26.52 19.09
CA LEU A 19 0.49 26.35 18.51
C LEU A 19 -0.37 27.60 18.64
N ARG A 20 0.12 28.67 19.30
CA ARG A 20 -0.59 29.95 19.34
C ARG A 20 -0.55 30.56 17.95
N PRO A 21 -1.71 30.84 17.33
CA PRO A 21 -1.73 31.61 16.10
C PRO A 21 -1.06 32.96 16.34
N ASP A 22 -0.13 33.32 15.47
CA ASP A 22 0.45 34.65 15.45
C ASP A 22 -0.71 35.66 15.27
N PRO A 23 -1.02 36.46 16.31
CA PRO A 23 -2.16 37.35 16.29
C PRO A 23 -2.02 38.43 15.22
N GLU A 24 -0.79 38.84 14.88
CA GLU A 24 -0.52 39.83 13.84
C GLU A 24 -0.75 39.23 12.46
N ALA A 25 -0.27 38.00 12.21
CA ALA A 25 -0.53 37.28 10.97
C ALA A 25 -2.03 36.99 10.77
N PHE A 26 -2.76 36.67 11.85
CA PHE A 26 -4.20 36.48 11.81
C PHE A 26 -4.92 37.77 11.44
N LEU A 27 -4.64 38.87 12.13
CA LEU A 27 -5.22 40.19 11.86
C LEU A 27 -4.92 40.67 10.44
N ALA A 28 -3.67 40.54 9.97
CA ALA A 28 -3.28 40.89 8.61
C ALA A 28 -4.06 40.07 7.56
N SER A 29 -4.34 38.79 7.83
CA SER A 29 -5.12 37.93 6.92
C SER A 29 -6.61 38.32 6.87
N VAL A 30 -7.17 38.80 7.99
CA VAL A 30 -8.54 39.28 8.08
C VAL A 30 -8.68 40.63 7.35
N GLU A 31 -7.74 41.55 7.58
CA GLU A 31 -7.72 42.87 6.95
C GLU A 31 -7.54 42.79 5.42
N ALA A 32 -6.60 41.97 4.93
CA ALA A 32 -6.39 41.76 3.50
C ALA A 32 -7.63 41.19 2.79
N LYS A 33 -8.48 40.45 3.51
CA LYS A 33 -9.69 39.83 2.97
C LYS A 33 -10.92 40.72 3.11
N ALA A 34 -11.01 41.51 4.18
CA ALA A 34 -11.99 42.58 4.33
C ALA A 34 -11.82 43.65 3.23
N ALA A 35 -10.58 44.03 2.93
CA ALA A 35 -10.24 44.93 1.82
C ALA A 35 -10.67 44.36 0.45
N LYS A 36 -10.52 43.04 0.24
CA LYS A 36 -10.98 42.35 -0.98
C LYS A 36 -12.50 42.28 -1.13
N LEU A 37 -13.23 42.28 -0.02
CA LEU A 37 -14.69 42.23 0.02
C LEU A 37 -15.34 43.62 0.08
N GLN A 38 -14.54 44.69 0.05
CA GLN A 38 -14.99 46.09 0.18
C GLN A 38 -15.88 46.33 1.41
N VAL A 39 -15.70 45.55 2.48
CA VAL A 39 -16.41 45.75 3.74
C VAL A 39 -15.62 46.77 4.53
N ASP A 40 -16.18 47.96 4.76
CA ASP A 40 -15.53 49.00 5.55
C ASP A 40 -15.50 48.57 7.02
N PRO A 41 -14.32 48.19 7.57
CA PRO A 41 -14.22 47.58 8.89
C PRO A 41 -14.65 48.56 9.99
N SER A 42 -14.68 49.87 9.72
CA SER A 42 -15.10 50.92 10.64
C SER A 42 -16.63 51.04 10.80
N SER A 43 -17.41 50.48 9.87
CA SER A 43 -18.87 50.64 9.80
C SER A 43 -19.68 49.52 10.48
N SER A 44 -19.02 48.46 10.93
CA SER A 44 -19.66 47.24 11.42
C SER A 44 -19.38 47.03 12.91
N GLY A 45 -20.45 46.86 13.70
CA GLY A 45 -20.39 46.67 15.15
C GLY A 45 -19.60 45.42 15.57
N PRO A 46 -19.27 45.27 16.88
CA PRO A 46 -18.45 44.17 17.38
C PRO A 46 -18.95 42.79 16.98
N GLU A 47 -20.27 42.57 16.94
CA GLU A 47 -20.88 41.29 16.52
C GLU A 47 -20.61 40.93 15.04
N ALA A 48 -20.55 41.93 14.15
CA ALA A 48 -20.25 41.70 12.74
C ALA A 48 -18.78 41.37 12.53
N ARG A 49 -17.88 41.97 13.32
CA ARG A 49 -16.45 41.62 13.34
C ARG A 49 -16.22 40.23 13.92
N GLU A 50 -16.96 39.85 14.96
CA GLU A 50 -16.91 38.50 15.55
C GLU A 50 -17.48 37.44 14.61
N SER A 51 -18.59 37.72 13.90
CA SER A 51 -19.12 36.84 12.85
C SER A 51 -18.16 36.71 11.67
N LEU A 52 -17.47 37.79 11.29
CA LEU A 52 -16.44 37.76 10.24
C LEU A 52 -15.24 36.92 10.72
N ALA A 53 -14.76 37.14 11.94
CA ALA A 53 -13.66 36.39 12.54
C ALA A 53 -14.00 34.90 12.71
N ALA A 54 -15.23 34.56 13.11
CA ALA A 54 -15.70 33.17 13.19
C ALA A 54 -15.80 32.49 11.80
N SER A 55 -16.10 33.26 10.74
CA SER A 55 -16.03 32.77 9.35
C SER A 55 -14.59 32.65 8.81
N ILE A 56 -13.63 33.22 9.53
CA ILE A 56 -12.19 33.28 9.20
C ILE A 56 -11.38 32.47 10.22
N VAL A 57 -11.92 31.42 10.85
CA VAL A 57 -11.04 30.46 11.53
C VAL A 57 -10.11 29.87 10.46
N PRO A 58 -8.78 30.13 10.51
CA PRO A 58 -7.86 29.63 9.52
C PRO A 58 -7.75 28.13 9.79
N TRP A 59 -8.44 27.33 8.98
CA TRP A 59 -8.29 25.88 8.99
C TRP A 59 -6.84 25.42 8.74
N THR A 60 -5.95 26.34 8.37
CA THR A 60 -4.49 26.17 8.31
C THR A 60 -3.83 25.98 9.68
N LEU A 61 -4.55 26.18 10.80
CA LEU A 61 -4.05 25.99 12.17
C LEU A 61 -4.42 24.63 12.78
N LEU A 62 -5.23 23.82 12.11
CA LEU A 62 -5.31 22.39 12.42
C LEU A 62 -3.96 21.77 12.01
N PRO A 63 -3.27 21.02 12.88
CA PRO A 63 -1.91 20.54 12.61
C PRO A 63 -1.92 19.56 11.44
N ALA A 64 -1.75 20.09 10.23
CA ALA A 64 -1.40 19.34 9.06
C ALA A 64 0.11 19.11 9.12
N ALA A 65 0.51 17.89 9.48
CA ALA A 65 1.83 17.39 9.14
C ALA A 65 1.98 17.44 7.61
N GLY A 66 2.71 18.44 7.11
CA GLY A 66 3.00 18.59 5.68
C GLY A 66 2.82 20.03 5.18
N LYS A 67 3.96 20.72 5.05
CA LYS A 67 4.22 22.03 4.40
C LYS A 67 3.03 22.65 3.63
N ALA A 68 2.51 23.75 4.17
CA ALA A 68 1.54 24.62 3.50
C ALA A 68 2.19 25.39 2.33
N THR A 69 1.79 25.07 1.11
CA THR A 69 1.95 25.97 -0.04
C THR A 69 0.90 27.08 0.05
N THR A 70 1.33 28.34 -0.04
CA THR A 70 0.54 29.57 0.21
C THR A 70 -0.50 29.91 -0.87
N ALA A 71 -0.85 28.98 -1.76
CA ALA A 71 -1.92 29.17 -2.72
C ALA A 71 -3.27 28.85 -2.06
N LEU A 72 -4.11 29.87 -1.85
CA LEU A 72 -5.49 29.69 -1.38
C LEU A 72 -6.23 28.69 -2.29
N PRO A 73 -6.63 27.50 -1.78
CA PRO A 73 -7.32 26.52 -2.60
C PRO A 73 -8.66 27.10 -3.08
N SER A 74 -8.92 27.01 -4.40
CA SER A 74 -10.22 27.35 -5.00
C SER A 74 -11.37 26.64 -4.30
N PHE A 75 -12.60 27.18 -4.34
CA PHE A 75 -13.77 26.53 -3.72
C PHE A 75 -13.93 25.06 -4.17
N GLY A 76 -13.62 24.77 -5.44
CA GLY A 76 -13.62 23.40 -5.97
C GLY A 76 -12.61 22.49 -5.29
N THR A 77 -11.37 22.95 -5.06
CA THR A 77 -10.37 22.16 -4.32
C THR A 77 -10.79 21.99 -2.86
N LYS A 78 -11.35 23.01 -2.20
CA LYS A 78 -11.89 22.86 -0.84
C LYS A 78 -13.04 21.87 -0.76
N LEU A 79 -14.00 21.94 -1.69
CA LEU A 79 -15.12 20.99 -1.76
C LEU A 79 -14.62 19.56 -2.05
N LEU A 80 -13.61 19.42 -2.91
CA LEU A 80 -12.98 18.14 -3.20
C LEU A 80 -12.18 17.59 -2.00
N THR A 81 -11.52 18.44 -1.21
CA THR A 81 -10.84 18.05 0.03
C THR A 81 -11.84 17.66 1.13
N VAL A 82 -13.00 18.32 1.14
CA VAL A 82 -14.11 17.99 2.06
C VAL A 82 -14.82 16.71 1.63
N LEU A 83 -15.02 16.50 0.33
CA LEU A 83 -15.52 15.23 -0.23
C LEU A 83 -14.51 14.09 -0.09
N SER A 84 -13.21 14.37 -0.02
CA SER A 84 -12.18 13.36 0.22
C SER A 84 -12.06 12.96 1.70
N TRP A 85 -12.80 13.62 2.60
CA TRP A 85 -12.93 13.14 3.97
C TRP A 85 -13.67 11.80 3.98
N PRO A 86 -13.07 10.74 4.56
CA PRO A 86 -13.64 9.39 4.55
C PRO A 86 -15.05 9.35 5.12
N ALA A 87 -15.27 10.03 6.25
CA ALA A 87 -16.57 10.07 6.88
C ALA A 87 -17.62 10.72 5.97
N LEU A 88 -17.33 11.90 5.40
CA LEU A 88 -18.30 12.63 4.60
C LEU A 88 -18.63 11.91 3.29
N SER A 89 -17.63 11.38 2.59
CA SER A 89 -17.85 10.55 1.40
C SER A 89 -18.73 9.34 1.72
N ILE A 90 -18.43 8.61 2.78
CA ILE A 90 -19.26 7.48 3.25
C ILE A 90 -20.70 7.94 3.55
N PHE A 91 -20.88 9.06 4.25
CA PHE A 91 -22.21 9.59 4.56
C PHE A 91 -22.98 10.02 3.31
N VAL A 92 -22.32 10.66 2.34
CA VAL A 92 -22.95 11.04 1.07
C VAL A 92 -23.34 9.81 0.26
N LEU A 93 -22.46 8.81 0.19
CA LEU A 93 -22.74 7.53 -0.47
C LEU A 93 -23.94 6.82 0.18
N LEU A 94 -23.94 6.71 1.51
CA LEU A 94 -25.02 6.09 2.27
C LEU A 94 -26.34 6.85 2.11
N GLY A 95 -26.30 8.18 2.18
CA GLY A 95 -27.46 9.05 2.02
C GLY A 95 -28.08 8.98 0.62
N ALA A 96 -27.25 9.00 -0.42
CA ALA A 96 -27.69 8.81 -1.80
C ALA A 96 -28.42 7.47 -1.97
N ALA A 97 -27.91 6.44 -1.33
CA ALA A 97 -28.43 5.10 -1.47
C ALA A 97 -29.74 4.86 -0.71
N LEU A 98 -29.84 5.35 0.53
CA LEU A 98 -31.09 5.34 1.29
C LEU A 98 -32.17 6.14 0.54
N GLY A 99 -31.79 7.26 -0.09
CA GLY A 99 -32.66 8.03 -0.97
C GLY A 99 -33.14 7.23 -2.19
N SER A 100 -32.22 6.53 -2.87
CA SER A 100 -32.52 5.65 -4.00
C SER A 100 -33.52 4.55 -3.63
N ALA A 101 -33.26 3.85 -2.52
CA ALA A 101 -34.11 2.77 -2.03
C ALA A 101 -35.52 3.27 -1.67
N ARG A 102 -35.61 4.45 -1.03
CA ARG A 102 -36.89 5.08 -0.72
C ARG A 102 -37.68 5.42 -1.97
N ASP A 103 -37.03 5.91 -3.02
CA ASP A 103 -37.68 6.25 -4.28
C ASP A 103 -38.09 5.01 -5.07
N ALA A 104 -37.28 3.95 -5.07
CA ALA A 104 -37.65 2.66 -5.65
C ALA A 104 -38.88 2.05 -4.94
N ARG A 105 -38.93 2.10 -3.61
CA ARG A 105 -40.11 1.68 -2.83
C ARG A 105 -41.35 2.53 -3.12
N ARG A 106 -41.17 3.85 -3.32
CA ARG A 106 -42.26 4.75 -3.72
C ARG A 106 -42.79 4.40 -5.10
N ALA A 107 -41.91 4.21 -6.09
CA ALA A 107 -42.29 3.81 -7.43
C ALA A 107 -43.08 2.50 -7.44
N LYS A 108 -42.65 1.51 -6.63
CA LYS A 108 -43.37 0.24 -6.44
C LYS A 108 -44.79 0.44 -5.87
N ARG A 109 -44.99 1.43 -4.98
CA ARG A 109 -46.33 1.76 -4.45
C ARG A 109 -47.20 2.49 -5.46
N THR A 110 -46.61 3.36 -6.28
CA THR A 110 -47.33 4.16 -7.26
C THR A 110 -47.74 3.36 -8.50
N TYR A 111 -46.97 2.34 -8.87
CA TYR A 111 -47.22 1.52 -10.06
C TYR A 111 -47.12 0.00 -9.76
N PRO A 112 -48.10 -0.57 -9.03
CA PRO A 112 -48.06 -1.98 -8.62
C PRO A 112 -48.20 -2.97 -9.79
N ASP A 113 -48.86 -2.60 -10.89
CA ASP A 113 -49.22 -3.48 -12.03
C ASP A 113 -48.25 -3.41 -13.24
N GLN A 114 -47.00 -2.99 -13.05
CA GLN A 114 -46.01 -2.94 -14.13
C GLN A 114 -45.44 -4.34 -14.44
N SER A 115 -46.26 -5.20 -15.03
CA SER A 115 -45.90 -6.50 -15.61
C SER A 115 -45.39 -6.39 -17.06
N ALA A 116 -45.36 -5.18 -17.63
CA ALA A 116 -44.90 -4.96 -18.99
C ALA A 116 -43.41 -5.30 -19.11
N THR A 117 -43.10 -6.34 -19.89
CA THR A 117 -41.75 -6.60 -20.37
C THR A 117 -41.15 -5.31 -20.94
N PRO A 118 -39.95 -4.90 -20.52
CA PRO A 118 -39.34 -3.67 -20.96
C PRO A 118 -39.22 -3.70 -22.49
N THR A 119 -39.95 -2.83 -23.18
CA THR A 119 -39.83 -2.70 -24.63
C THR A 119 -38.40 -2.26 -24.95
N ARG A 120 -37.75 -2.94 -25.91
CA ARG A 120 -36.38 -2.62 -26.37
C ARG A 120 -36.20 -1.13 -26.68
N ASP A 121 -37.27 -0.49 -27.15
CA ASP A 121 -37.29 0.94 -27.47
C ASP A 121 -37.14 1.83 -26.23
N THR A 122 -37.75 1.47 -25.10
CA THR A 122 -37.64 2.22 -23.84
C THR A 122 -36.21 2.14 -23.29
N LEU A 123 -35.60 0.96 -23.36
CA LEU A 123 -34.18 0.77 -23.00
C LEU A 123 -33.26 1.58 -23.93
N ARG A 124 -33.54 1.58 -25.24
CA ARG A 124 -32.77 2.31 -26.23
C ARG A 124 -32.89 3.83 -26.05
N GLN A 125 -34.09 4.33 -25.76
CA GLN A 125 -34.32 5.73 -25.44
C GLN A 125 -33.61 6.14 -24.14
N LEU A 126 -33.67 5.30 -23.11
CA LEU A 126 -32.96 5.54 -21.85
C LEU A 126 -31.45 5.59 -22.10
N TRP A 127 -30.90 4.66 -22.88
CA TRP A 127 -29.49 4.65 -23.24
C TRP A 127 -29.07 5.91 -24.00
N TYR A 128 -29.78 6.29 -25.06
CA TYR A 128 -29.45 7.50 -25.82
C TYR A 128 -29.55 8.78 -24.98
N ALA A 129 -30.54 8.86 -24.10
CA ALA A 129 -30.70 9.99 -23.20
C ALA A 129 -29.54 10.13 -22.19
N HIS A 130 -28.82 9.04 -21.89
CA HIS A 130 -27.77 9.00 -20.86
C HIS A 130 -26.39 8.61 -21.40
N ARG A 131 -26.22 8.53 -22.72
CA ARG A 131 -24.97 8.09 -23.35
C ARG A 131 -23.76 8.93 -22.92
N TYR A 132 -23.96 10.23 -22.69
CA TYR A 132 -22.90 11.14 -22.27
C TYR A 132 -22.46 10.90 -20.83
N LEU A 133 -23.37 10.49 -19.95
CA LEU A 133 -23.06 10.14 -18.57
C LEU A 133 -22.22 8.86 -18.52
N ASN A 134 -22.56 7.87 -19.35
CA ASN A 134 -21.76 6.65 -19.51
C ASN A 134 -20.39 6.94 -20.13
N MET A 135 -20.31 7.79 -21.16
CA MET A 135 -19.04 8.25 -21.75
C MET A 135 -18.17 8.97 -20.71
N ALA A 136 -18.75 9.90 -19.94
CA ALA A 136 -18.04 10.60 -18.88
C ALA A 136 -17.50 9.64 -17.82
N PHE A 137 -18.28 8.62 -17.45
CA PHE A 137 -17.83 7.57 -16.54
C PHE A 137 -16.68 6.73 -17.12
N CYS A 138 -16.75 6.33 -18.39
CA CYS A 138 -15.66 5.62 -19.06
C CYS A 138 -14.37 6.47 -19.13
N VAL A 139 -14.49 7.76 -19.43
CA VAL A 139 -13.35 8.70 -19.43
C VAL A 139 -12.77 8.82 -18.02
N LEU A 140 -13.61 8.96 -16.99
CA LEU A 140 -13.17 9.05 -15.61
C LEU A 140 -12.49 7.76 -15.11
N ALA A 141 -13.00 6.61 -15.51
CA ALA A 141 -12.40 5.31 -15.24
C ALA A 141 -11.04 5.15 -15.94
N LEU A 142 -10.91 5.61 -17.19
CA LEU A 142 -9.63 5.66 -17.92
C LEU A 142 -8.64 6.62 -17.27
N LEU A 143 -9.07 7.80 -16.83
CA LEU A 143 -8.23 8.75 -16.09
C LEU A 143 -7.76 8.15 -14.76
N THR A 144 -8.64 7.43 -14.06
CA THR A 144 -8.29 6.68 -12.85
C THR A 144 -7.21 5.63 -13.16
N LEU A 145 -7.33 4.95 -14.31
CA LEU A 145 -6.33 3.99 -14.80
C LEU A 145 -4.97 4.61 -15.12
N MET A 146 -4.96 5.81 -15.69
CA MET A 146 -3.70 6.48 -16.05
C MET A 146 -2.99 7.09 -14.84
N VAL A 147 -3.72 7.69 -13.90
CA VAL A 147 -3.12 8.41 -12.77
C VAL A 147 -2.88 7.50 -11.58
N GLY A 148 -3.89 6.67 -11.24
CA GLY A 148 -3.83 5.69 -10.16
C GLY A 148 -3.59 6.23 -8.76
N SER A 149 -4.13 7.41 -8.45
CA SER A 149 -4.23 7.87 -7.07
C SER A 149 -5.61 7.51 -6.52
N THR A 150 -5.68 7.16 -5.23
CA THR A 150 -6.94 6.82 -4.56
C THR A 150 -7.86 8.03 -4.42
N PHE A 151 -7.36 9.26 -4.58
CA PHE A 151 -8.21 10.43 -4.79
C PHE A 151 -9.12 10.25 -6.02
N TYR A 152 -8.56 9.86 -7.18
CA TYR A 152 -9.35 9.63 -8.39
C TYR A 152 -10.29 8.44 -8.23
N VAL A 153 -9.86 7.39 -7.50
CA VAL A 153 -10.74 6.26 -7.17
C VAL A 153 -11.96 6.73 -6.40
N ILE A 154 -11.77 7.55 -5.35
CA ILE A 154 -12.89 8.07 -4.54
C ILE A 154 -13.81 8.96 -5.38
N VAL A 155 -13.26 9.83 -6.22
CA VAL A 155 -14.05 10.66 -7.13
C VAL A 155 -14.86 9.79 -8.09
N THR A 156 -14.24 8.75 -8.65
CA THR A 156 -14.90 7.78 -9.54
C THR A 156 -15.99 7.00 -8.81
N LEU A 157 -15.77 6.57 -7.57
CA LEU A 157 -16.78 5.90 -6.75
C LEU A 157 -17.95 6.82 -6.40
N GLY A 158 -17.66 8.08 -6.04
CA GLY A 158 -18.68 9.10 -5.78
C GLY A 158 -19.54 9.36 -7.01
N PHE A 159 -18.90 9.63 -8.15
CA PHE A 159 -19.61 9.86 -9.41
C PHE A 159 -20.40 8.62 -9.85
N SER A 160 -19.81 7.42 -9.73
CA SER A 160 -20.49 6.17 -10.05
C SER A 160 -21.76 5.98 -9.21
N THR A 161 -21.67 6.26 -7.91
CA THR A 161 -22.81 6.10 -6.99
C THR A 161 -23.92 7.10 -7.29
N ILE A 162 -23.57 8.35 -7.59
CA ILE A 162 -24.54 9.38 -8.00
C ILE A 162 -25.19 9.00 -9.33
N ALA A 163 -24.39 8.61 -10.32
CA ALA A 163 -24.83 8.16 -11.63
C ALA A 163 -25.78 6.96 -11.54
N LEU A 164 -25.39 5.94 -10.78
CA LEU A 164 -26.17 4.73 -10.56
C LEU A 164 -27.50 5.06 -9.85
N THR A 165 -27.46 5.88 -8.80
CA THR A 165 -28.66 6.33 -8.09
C THR A 165 -29.61 7.10 -9.01
N PHE A 166 -29.07 7.98 -9.85
CA PHE A 166 -29.85 8.74 -10.83
C PHE A 166 -30.50 7.84 -11.87
N LEU A 167 -29.73 6.89 -12.43
CA LEU A 167 -30.22 5.92 -13.42
C LEU A 167 -31.29 5.01 -12.83
N ILE A 168 -31.09 4.48 -11.61
CA ILE A 168 -32.09 3.65 -10.91
C ILE A 168 -33.37 4.44 -10.68
N ARG A 169 -33.28 5.67 -10.17
CA ARG A 169 -34.45 6.55 -9.95
C ARG A 169 -35.21 6.83 -11.24
N ARG A 170 -34.50 7.03 -12.35
CA ARG A 170 -35.14 7.34 -13.63
C ARG A 170 -35.73 6.08 -14.27
N ALA A 171 -35.04 4.96 -14.20
CA ALA A 171 -35.54 3.66 -14.64
C ALA A 171 -36.80 3.27 -13.84
N SER A 172 -36.79 3.48 -12.52
CA SER A 172 -37.96 3.19 -11.67
C SER A 172 -39.14 4.10 -12.00
N ARG A 173 -38.92 5.39 -12.31
CA ARG A 173 -39.98 6.29 -12.78
C ARG A 173 -40.50 5.95 -14.17
N ALA A 174 -39.65 5.40 -15.03
CA ALA A 174 -40.04 4.90 -16.35
C ALA A 174 -40.73 3.52 -16.31
N GLY A 175 -40.91 2.95 -15.12
CA GLY A 175 -41.52 1.65 -14.92
C GLY A 175 -40.64 0.45 -15.28
N LEU A 176 -39.33 0.67 -15.44
CA LEU A 176 -38.32 -0.35 -15.71
C LEU A 176 -37.72 -0.90 -14.41
N GLY A 177 -38.52 -0.97 -13.33
CA GLY A 177 -38.07 -1.29 -11.98
C GLY A 177 -37.85 -2.79 -11.72
N GLN A 178 -37.66 -3.60 -12.76
CA GLN A 178 -37.54 -5.06 -12.63
C GLN A 178 -36.20 -5.45 -12.00
N ARG A 179 -36.24 -6.41 -11.07
CA ARG A 179 -35.05 -6.96 -10.38
C ARG A 179 -33.91 -7.35 -11.34
N PRO A 180 -34.12 -8.22 -12.34
CA PRO A 180 -33.03 -8.68 -13.21
C PRO A 180 -32.38 -7.56 -14.03
N LEU A 181 -33.16 -6.61 -14.53
CA LEU A 181 -32.66 -5.45 -15.26
C LEU A 181 -31.81 -4.54 -14.37
N ILE A 182 -32.24 -4.26 -13.14
CA ILE A 182 -31.46 -3.49 -12.17
C ILE A 182 -30.19 -4.26 -11.77
N ALA A 183 -30.29 -5.58 -11.55
CA ALA A 183 -29.14 -6.44 -11.28
C ALA A 183 -28.09 -6.36 -12.40
N GLY A 184 -28.51 -6.43 -13.66
CA GLY A 184 -27.64 -6.34 -14.83
C GLY A 184 -26.91 -5.00 -14.92
N PHE A 185 -27.62 -3.89 -14.71
CA PHE A 185 -26.99 -2.56 -14.68
C PHE A 185 -25.99 -2.40 -13.53
N CYS A 186 -26.37 -2.82 -12.32
CA CYS A 186 -25.48 -2.79 -11.16
C CYS A 186 -24.26 -3.69 -11.37
N SER A 187 -24.43 -4.91 -11.88
CA SER A 187 -23.32 -5.83 -12.13
C SER A 187 -22.35 -5.29 -13.18
N LEU A 188 -22.87 -4.69 -14.26
CA LEU A 188 -22.04 -4.10 -15.30
C LEU A 188 -21.27 -2.87 -14.76
N GLY A 189 -21.91 -2.06 -13.93
CA GLY A 189 -21.28 -0.93 -13.25
C GLY A 189 -20.15 -1.38 -12.32
N LEU A 190 -20.40 -2.36 -11.46
CA LEU A 190 -19.38 -2.92 -10.56
C LEU A 190 -18.23 -3.59 -11.33
N PHE A 191 -18.52 -4.32 -12.41
CA PHE A 191 -17.49 -4.88 -13.29
C PHE A 191 -16.61 -3.79 -13.92
N ASN A 192 -17.23 -2.74 -14.47
CA ASN A 192 -16.51 -1.61 -15.07
C ASN A 192 -15.73 -0.77 -14.04
N LEU A 193 -16.04 -0.87 -12.74
CA LEU A 193 -15.21 -0.30 -11.67
C LEU A 193 -14.04 -1.23 -11.32
N GLY A 194 -14.30 -2.53 -11.17
CA GLY A 194 -13.30 -3.52 -10.79
C GLY A 194 -12.19 -3.69 -11.83
N MET A 195 -12.52 -3.66 -13.12
CA MET A 195 -11.54 -3.87 -14.19
C MET A 195 -10.46 -2.78 -14.27
N PRO A 196 -10.80 -1.47 -14.38
CA PRO A 196 -9.79 -0.41 -14.37
C PRO A 196 -8.97 -0.38 -13.09
N LEU A 197 -9.61 -0.66 -11.94
CA LEU A 197 -8.89 -0.74 -10.66
C LEU A 197 -7.83 -1.83 -10.70
N THR A 198 -8.14 -3.02 -11.24
CA THR A 198 -7.18 -4.12 -11.40
C THR A 198 -5.91 -3.68 -12.16
N PHE A 199 -6.06 -2.87 -13.21
CA PHE A 199 -4.93 -2.33 -13.98
C PHE A 199 -4.22 -1.15 -13.29
N SER A 200 -4.96 -0.38 -12.50
CA SER A 200 -4.44 0.76 -11.71
C SER A 200 -3.67 0.32 -10.47
N MET A 201 -3.59 -0.97 -10.16
CA MET A 201 -2.97 -1.46 -8.92
C MET A 201 -1.47 -1.17 -8.85
N THR A 202 -0.78 -1.09 -9.99
CA THR A 202 0.64 -0.72 -10.02
C THR A 202 0.88 0.71 -9.52
N THR A 203 -0.13 1.57 -9.64
CA THR A 203 -0.09 2.97 -9.23
C THR A 203 -0.80 3.21 -7.89
N LEU A 204 -1.88 2.48 -7.59
CA LEU A 204 -2.56 2.50 -6.28
C LEU A 204 -1.73 1.87 -5.15
N ALA A 205 -0.85 0.91 -5.47
CA ALA A 205 0.13 0.42 -4.52
C ALA A 205 1.00 1.57 -3.95
N ALA A 206 1.07 2.72 -4.66
CA ALA A 206 1.78 3.92 -4.23
C ALA A 206 1.11 4.70 -3.07
N GLU A 207 -0.07 4.30 -2.59
CA GLU A 207 -0.70 4.90 -1.40
C GLU A 207 -0.68 3.92 -0.21
N PRO A 208 -0.64 4.44 1.03
CA PRO A 208 -0.64 3.58 2.22
C PRO A 208 -2.02 2.93 2.42
N HIS A 209 -2.03 1.60 2.50
CA HIS A 209 -3.21 0.78 2.78
C HIS A 209 -2.87 -0.21 3.90
N ALA A 210 -3.81 -0.47 4.80
CA ALA A 210 -3.66 -1.50 5.83
C ALA A 210 -3.92 -2.91 5.26
N ILE A 211 -4.84 -3.01 4.30
CA ILE A 211 -5.20 -4.24 3.58
C ILE A 211 -4.55 -4.21 2.19
N ASP A 212 -4.31 -5.38 1.62
CA ASP A 212 -3.82 -5.49 0.25
C ASP A 212 -4.80 -4.77 -0.71
N PRO A 213 -4.35 -3.78 -1.50
CA PRO A 213 -5.20 -3.05 -2.43
C PRO A 213 -5.85 -3.96 -3.49
N LEU A 214 -5.32 -5.17 -3.73
CA LEU A 214 -5.94 -6.18 -4.61
C LEU A 214 -7.31 -6.65 -4.11
N VAL A 215 -7.63 -6.46 -2.84
CA VAL A 215 -8.96 -6.79 -2.30
C VAL A 215 -10.05 -5.89 -2.90
N LEU A 216 -9.71 -4.65 -3.25
CA LEU A 216 -10.66 -3.67 -3.81
C LEU A 216 -11.33 -4.16 -5.12
N PRO A 217 -10.58 -4.55 -6.18
CA PRO A 217 -11.19 -5.07 -7.40
C PRO A 217 -11.88 -6.42 -7.15
N ILE A 218 -11.38 -7.27 -6.24
CA ILE A 218 -12.03 -8.52 -5.87
C ILE A 218 -13.44 -8.26 -5.30
N VAL A 219 -13.59 -7.26 -4.41
CA VAL A 219 -14.90 -6.88 -3.86
C VAL A 219 -15.87 -6.46 -4.96
N PHE A 220 -15.43 -5.67 -5.94
CA PHE A 220 -16.28 -5.26 -7.06
C PHE A 220 -16.68 -6.43 -7.97
N LEU A 221 -15.73 -7.27 -8.34
CA LEU A 221 -15.97 -8.41 -9.23
C LEU A 221 -16.83 -9.49 -8.55
N ALA A 222 -16.57 -9.77 -7.27
CA ALA A 222 -17.39 -10.66 -6.46
C ALA A 222 -18.82 -10.11 -6.28
N GLY A 223 -18.96 -8.80 -6.03
CA GLY A 223 -20.26 -8.14 -5.95
C GLY A 223 -21.04 -8.22 -7.26
N ALA A 224 -20.38 -7.98 -8.40
CA ALA A 224 -20.97 -8.12 -9.72
C ALA A 224 -21.42 -9.57 -10.00
N ALA A 225 -20.58 -10.55 -9.64
CA ALA A 225 -20.88 -11.97 -9.83
C ALA A 225 -22.07 -12.41 -8.96
N GLY A 226 -22.07 -11.99 -7.70
CA GLY A 226 -23.14 -12.29 -6.76
C GLY A 226 -24.49 -11.75 -7.26
N LEU A 227 -24.56 -10.49 -7.71
CA LEU A 227 -25.80 -9.92 -8.25
C LEU A 227 -26.35 -10.68 -9.46
N LEU A 228 -25.48 -11.07 -10.40
CA LEU A 228 -25.88 -11.84 -11.58
C LEU A 228 -26.37 -13.22 -11.18
N PHE A 229 -25.66 -13.88 -10.26
CA PHE A 229 -26.02 -15.21 -9.79
C PHE A 229 -27.35 -15.22 -9.03
N THR A 230 -27.60 -14.24 -8.16
CA THR A 230 -28.80 -14.21 -7.33
C THR A 230 -30.03 -13.65 -8.03
N PHE A 231 -29.87 -12.71 -8.98
CA PHE A 231 -31.01 -11.98 -9.56
C PHE A 231 -31.03 -11.91 -11.10
N GLY A 232 -29.94 -12.25 -11.79
CA GLY A 232 -29.79 -11.98 -13.23
C GLY A 232 -29.88 -13.21 -14.15
N LEU A 233 -29.69 -14.43 -13.64
CA LEU A 233 -29.57 -15.64 -14.48
C LEU A 233 -30.83 -15.99 -15.27
N GLU A 234 -32.03 -15.73 -14.74
CA GLU A 234 -33.29 -16.11 -15.38
C GLU A 234 -33.66 -15.25 -16.59
N GLU A 235 -33.37 -13.95 -16.55
CA GLU A 235 -33.74 -13.03 -17.64
C GLU A 235 -32.66 -12.99 -18.74
N VAL A 236 -31.37 -13.11 -18.38
CA VAL A 236 -30.29 -13.32 -19.35
C VAL A 236 -30.50 -14.61 -20.15
N ALA A 237 -31.09 -15.64 -19.51
CA ALA A 237 -31.45 -16.89 -20.17
C ALA A 237 -32.56 -16.76 -21.23
N SER A 238 -33.34 -15.67 -21.20
CA SER A 238 -34.48 -15.44 -22.10
C SER A 238 -34.13 -14.59 -23.33
N SER A 239 -32.94 -14.00 -23.39
CA SER A 239 -32.52 -13.15 -24.50
C SER A 239 -31.76 -13.96 -25.57
N PRO A 240 -32.27 -14.08 -26.81
CA PRO A 240 -31.61 -14.83 -27.89
C PRO A 240 -30.28 -14.22 -28.34
N LEU A 241 -30.02 -12.94 -28.03
CA LEU A 241 -28.76 -12.26 -28.33
C LEU A 241 -27.62 -12.60 -27.34
N LEU A 242 -27.97 -13.14 -26.17
CA LEU A 242 -27.02 -13.43 -25.10
C LEU A 242 -26.92 -14.92 -24.77
N GLU A 243 -27.55 -15.79 -25.55
CA GLU A 243 -27.58 -17.24 -25.29
C GLU A 243 -26.16 -17.85 -25.24
N GLY A 244 -25.25 -17.40 -26.09
CA GLY A 244 -23.83 -17.77 -26.06
C GLY A 244 -23.01 -17.10 -24.95
N VAL A 245 -23.50 -16.01 -24.37
CA VAL A 245 -22.84 -15.22 -23.30
C VAL A 245 -23.38 -15.58 -21.92
N ARG A 246 -24.54 -16.25 -21.87
CA ARG A 246 -25.33 -16.62 -20.67
C ARG A 246 -24.48 -17.24 -19.56
N TRP A 247 -23.66 -18.22 -19.91
CA TRP A 247 -22.75 -18.86 -18.96
C TRP A 247 -21.34 -18.28 -19.05
N ARG A 248 -20.93 -17.73 -20.20
CA ARG A 248 -19.57 -17.25 -20.38
C ARG A 248 -19.27 -16.01 -19.54
N PHE A 249 -20.17 -15.04 -19.47
CA PHE A 249 -19.90 -13.80 -18.73
C PHE A 249 -19.83 -14.01 -17.20
N PRO A 250 -20.80 -14.69 -16.54
CA PRO A 250 -20.68 -15.01 -15.11
C PRO A 250 -19.49 -15.93 -14.83
N THR A 251 -19.21 -16.91 -15.68
CA THR A 251 -18.05 -17.81 -15.50
C THR A 251 -16.72 -17.09 -15.69
N ILE A 252 -16.59 -16.16 -16.65
CA ILE A 252 -15.41 -15.31 -16.79
C ILE A 252 -15.25 -14.41 -15.58
N LEU A 253 -16.35 -13.88 -15.05
CA LEU A 253 -16.32 -13.00 -13.88
C LEU A 253 -15.92 -13.75 -12.61
N ILE A 254 -16.50 -14.92 -12.37
CA ILE A 254 -16.13 -15.82 -11.27
C ILE A 254 -14.69 -16.29 -11.46
N GLY A 255 -14.32 -16.72 -12.67
CA GLY A 255 -12.97 -17.13 -13.00
C GLY A 255 -11.93 -16.03 -12.74
N THR A 256 -12.20 -14.80 -13.17
CA THR A 256 -11.34 -13.64 -12.89
C THR A 256 -11.28 -13.34 -11.39
N THR A 257 -12.41 -13.39 -10.68
CA THR A 257 -12.47 -13.16 -9.22
C THR A 257 -11.67 -14.22 -8.46
N VAL A 258 -11.83 -15.49 -8.83
CA VAL A 258 -11.09 -16.62 -8.25
C VAL A 258 -9.61 -16.51 -8.60
N LEU A 259 -9.25 -16.13 -9.82
CA LEU A 259 -7.84 -16.00 -10.23
C LEU A 259 -7.14 -14.85 -9.48
N LEU A 260 -7.82 -13.71 -9.31
CA LEU A 260 -7.32 -12.59 -8.52
C LEU A 260 -7.27 -12.92 -7.02
N GLY A 261 -8.34 -13.52 -6.48
CA GLY A 261 -8.41 -13.93 -5.08
C GLY A 261 -7.41 -15.02 -4.72
N TRP A 262 -7.18 -15.97 -5.63
CA TRP A 262 -6.13 -16.97 -5.51
C TRP A 262 -4.76 -16.33 -5.44
N GLY A 263 -4.50 -15.27 -6.23
CA GLY A 263 -3.26 -14.49 -6.12
C GLY A 263 -3.03 -13.93 -4.71
N VAL A 264 -4.07 -13.39 -4.06
CA VAL A 264 -3.97 -12.84 -2.69
C VAL A 264 -3.77 -13.94 -1.65
N ILE A 265 -4.44 -15.08 -1.80
CA ILE A 265 -4.38 -16.21 -0.83
C ILE A 265 -3.09 -17.02 -0.98
N ASP A 266 -2.73 -17.41 -2.21
CA ASP A 266 -1.49 -18.14 -2.54
C ASP A 266 -0.27 -17.38 -2.01
N HIS A 267 -0.27 -16.06 -2.14
CA HIS A 267 0.84 -15.23 -1.69
C HIS A 267 1.09 -15.32 -0.18
N ARG A 268 0.03 -15.22 0.66
CA ARG A 268 0.18 -15.28 2.12
C ARG A 268 0.55 -16.68 2.63
N CYS A 269 0.03 -17.73 2.00
CA CYS A 269 0.26 -19.10 2.43
C CYS A 269 1.57 -19.70 1.90
N SER A 270 2.07 -19.25 0.75
CA SER A 270 3.31 -19.77 0.16
C SER A 270 4.57 -19.09 0.68
N HIS A 271 4.50 -18.03 1.47
CA HIS A 271 5.66 -17.21 1.83
C HIS A 271 6.81 -17.96 2.53
N PRO A 272 6.61 -18.71 3.65
CA PRO A 272 7.72 -19.41 4.31
C PRO A 272 8.33 -20.49 3.42
N THR A 273 7.46 -21.24 2.74
CA THR A 273 7.86 -22.28 1.78
C THR A 273 8.58 -21.70 0.57
N ALA A 274 8.17 -20.53 0.07
CA ALA A 274 8.76 -19.88 -1.10
C ALA A 274 10.14 -19.29 -0.78
N ILE A 275 10.32 -18.67 0.40
CA ILE A 275 11.64 -18.24 0.87
C ILE A 275 12.55 -19.47 0.96
N ARG A 276 12.11 -20.52 1.65
CA ARG A 276 12.87 -21.76 1.79
C ARG A 276 13.24 -22.38 0.44
N GLU A 277 12.26 -22.60 -0.44
CA GLU A 277 12.49 -23.14 -1.78
C GLU A 277 13.49 -22.27 -2.55
N THR A 278 13.40 -20.94 -2.46
CA THR A 278 14.29 -20.03 -3.17
C THR A 278 15.73 -20.12 -2.63
N VAL A 279 15.89 -20.22 -1.30
CA VAL A 279 17.19 -20.37 -0.65
C VAL A 279 17.83 -21.73 -0.96
N GLU A 280 17.07 -22.83 -0.86
CA GLU A 280 17.57 -24.19 -1.09
C GLU A 280 17.83 -24.46 -2.58
N SER A 281 17.09 -23.82 -3.48
CA SER A 281 17.19 -24.08 -4.93
C SER A 281 18.13 -23.16 -5.70
N PHE A 282 18.68 -22.10 -5.10
CA PHE A 282 19.57 -20.99 -5.57
C PHE A 282 20.20 -21.03 -7.00
N ALA A 283 20.43 -22.19 -7.62
CA ALA A 283 20.81 -22.39 -9.03
C ALA A 283 19.63 -22.63 -10.03
N ARG A 284 18.46 -23.04 -9.55
CA ARG A 284 17.21 -23.28 -10.31
C ARG A 284 16.03 -22.61 -9.63
N ALA A 285 16.26 -21.44 -9.03
CA ALA A 285 15.21 -20.72 -8.33
C ALA A 285 13.98 -20.55 -9.24
N ARG A 286 12.80 -20.68 -8.63
CA ARG A 286 11.49 -20.58 -9.31
C ARG A 286 11.31 -19.27 -10.09
N PHE A 287 12.14 -18.25 -9.82
CA PHE A 287 11.98 -16.86 -10.26
C PHE A 287 13.09 -16.32 -11.19
N GLY A 288 14.02 -17.16 -11.69
CA GLY A 288 15.19 -16.69 -12.45
C GLY A 288 16.38 -16.33 -11.55
N SER A 289 17.44 -15.73 -12.11
CA SER A 289 18.74 -15.55 -11.44
C SER A 289 18.66 -14.65 -10.21
N VAL A 290 18.64 -15.26 -9.02
CA VAL A 290 18.79 -14.58 -7.73
C VAL A 290 20.25 -14.21 -7.55
N SER A 291 20.54 -12.96 -7.19
CA SER A 291 21.91 -12.57 -6.85
C SER A 291 22.34 -13.18 -5.51
N TRP A 292 23.64 -13.35 -5.29
CA TRP A 292 24.15 -13.79 -3.99
C TRP A 292 23.73 -12.87 -2.84
N LYS A 293 23.63 -11.56 -3.10
CA LYS A 293 23.14 -10.57 -2.14
C LYS A 293 21.69 -10.84 -1.77
N GLU A 294 20.79 -11.01 -2.73
CA GLU A 294 19.38 -11.31 -2.46
C GLU A 294 19.22 -12.66 -1.75
N TRP A 295 20.02 -13.66 -2.12
CA TRP A 295 20.04 -14.96 -1.46
C TRP A 295 20.48 -14.87 0.00
N GLU A 296 21.54 -14.09 0.31
CA GLU A 296 21.97 -13.83 1.70
C GLU A 296 20.80 -13.29 2.54
N LEU A 297 20.08 -12.31 2.00
CA LEU A 297 18.98 -11.67 2.71
C LEU A 297 17.85 -12.68 3.02
N LEU A 298 17.48 -13.52 2.05
CA LEU A 298 16.49 -14.58 2.23
C LEU A 298 16.97 -15.66 3.21
N ALA A 299 18.22 -16.12 3.07
CA ALA A 299 18.80 -17.16 3.91
C ALA A 299 18.87 -16.74 5.38
N ARG A 300 19.25 -15.48 5.65
CA ARG A 300 19.25 -14.92 7.01
C ARG A 300 17.85 -14.82 7.60
N SER A 301 16.88 -14.37 6.80
CA SER A 301 15.48 -14.28 7.26
C SER A 301 14.92 -15.66 7.62
N ALA A 302 15.14 -16.67 6.77
CA ALA A 302 14.71 -18.04 7.05
C ALA A 302 15.44 -18.66 8.25
N SER A 303 16.75 -18.42 8.38
CA SER A 303 17.53 -18.92 9.53
C SER A 303 17.03 -18.36 10.87
N ARG A 304 16.66 -17.06 10.92
CA ARG A 304 16.08 -16.44 12.13
C ARG A 304 14.74 -17.05 12.53
N LYS A 305 13.93 -17.47 11.56
CA LYS A 305 12.64 -18.15 11.80
C LYS A 305 12.82 -19.59 12.31
N GLY A 306 14.07 -20.08 12.40
CA GLY A 306 14.39 -21.43 12.89
C GLY A 306 14.16 -22.52 11.84
N ASP A 307 13.98 -22.14 10.57
CA ASP A 307 13.78 -23.10 9.49
C ASP A 307 15.07 -23.88 9.24
N ARG A 308 14.98 -25.22 9.19
CA ARG A 308 16.10 -26.06 8.76
C ARG A 308 16.25 -25.96 7.25
N LEU A 309 17.25 -25.22 6.80
CA LEU A 309 17.58 -25.02 5.40
C LEU A 309 18.53 -26.13 4.90
N ASP A 310 18.21 -26.74 3.76
CA ASP A 310 19.17 -27.55 3.02
C ASP A 310 20.11 -26.66 2.19
N LEU A 311 21.34 -26.49 2.69
CA LEU A 311 22.36 -25.63 2.10
C LEU A 311 23.32 -26.37 1.16
N HIS A 312 23.12 -27.68 0.90
CA HIS A 312 24.05 -28.46 0.08
C HIS A 312 24.19 -27.94 -1.35
N ARG A 313 23.08 -27.48 -1.96
CA ARG A 313 23.09 -26.97 -3.34
C ARG A 313 23.75 -25.59 -3.45
N PRO A 314 23.39 -24.57 -2.63
CA PRO A 314 24.13 -23.32 -2.59
C PRO A 314 25.62 -23.52 -2.31
N ALA A 315 25.97 -24.43 -1.40
CA ALA A 315 27.37 -24.76 -1.10
C ALA A 315 28.11 -25.34 -2.31
N ALA A 316 27.51 -26.29 -3.03
CA ALA A 316 28.10 -26.86 -4.25
C ALA A 316 28.25 -25.82 -5.38
N LEU A 317 27.32 -24.88 -5.49
CA LEU A 317 27.42 -23.77 -6.44
C LEU A 317 28.55 -22.82 -6.06
N LEU A 318 28.62 -22.42 -4.78
CA LEU A 318 29.71 -21.61 -4.25
C LEU A 318 31.07 -22.26 -4.56
N GLU A 319 31.18 -23.56 -4.31
CA GLU A 319 32.38 -24.32 -4.59
C GLU A 319 32.77 -24.34 -6.05
N ARG A 320 31.78 -24.52 -6.94
CA ARG A 320 32.03 -24.45 -8.37
C ARG A 320 32.51 -23.06 -8.79
N THR A 321 31.91 -21.98 -8.28
CA THR A 321 32.29 -20.60 -8.61
C THR A 321 33.68 -20.25 -8.10
N LEU A 322 34.01 -20.65 -6.88
CA LEU A 322 35.34 -20.41 -6.30
C LEU A 322 36.46 -21.23 -6.98
N ARG A 323 36.13 -22.36 -7.62
CA ARG A 323 37.08 -23.15 -8.41
C ARG A 323 37.26 -22.66 -9.84
N SER A 324 36.29 -21.92 -10.39
CA SER A 324 36.36 -21.42 -11.77
C SER A 324 37.10 -20.10 -11.91
N ASP A 325 37.15 -19.30 -10.85
CA ASP A 325 37.73 -17.96 -10.85
C ASP A 325 39.07 -17.96 -10.08
N ASP A 326 40.12 -17.44 -10.72
CA ASP A 326 41.46 -17.33 -10.12
C ASP A 326 41.51 -16.34 -8.94
N ASP A 327 40.57 -15.40 -8.88
CA ASP A 327 40.36 -14.52 -7.72
C ASP A 327 38.85 -14.43 -7.42
N PRO A 328 38.39 -15.05 -6.33
CA PRO A 328 36.96 -15.16 -6.05
C PRO A 328 36.34 -13.79 -5.74
N ASP A 329 35.16 -13.53 -6.30
CA ASP A 329 34.44 -12.29 -6.08
C ASP A 329 34.20 -12.04 -4.57
N PRO A 330 34.76 -10.96 -3.99
CA PRO A 330 34.64 -10.66 -2.57
C PRO A 330 33.19 -10.42 -2.12
N TYR A 331 32.32 -9.93 -3.02
CA TYR A 331 30.91 -9.68 -2.70
C TYR A 331 30.15 -11.00 -2.53
N LEU A 332 30.44 -11.97 -3.40
CA LEU A 332 29.90 -13.33 -3.34
C LEU A 332 30.32 -14.04 -2.06
N LEU A 333 31.61 -13.97 -1.70
CA LEU A 333 32.13 -14.54 -0.45
C LEU A 333 31.48 -13.90 0.77
N GLY A 334 31.38 -12.57 0.80
CA GLY A 334 30.74 -11.85 1.90
C GLY A 334 29.28 -12.25 2.08
N ALA A 335 28.52 -12.35 0.98
CA ALA A 335 27.12 -12.76 0.99
C ALA A 335 26.95 -14.23 1.45
N ALA A 336 27.79 -15.13 0.97
CA ALA A 336 27.78 -16.54 1.37
C ALA A 336 28.05 -16.72 2.87
N ILE A 337 29.06 -16.01 3.41
CA ILE A 337 29.39 -16.05 4.84
C ILE A 337 28.21 -15.55 5.68
N ARG A 338 27.65 -14.39 5.33
CA ARG A 338 26.52 -13.80 6.07
C ARG A 338 25.24 -14.62 5.96
N GLY A 339 25.07 -15.37 4.87
CA GLY A 339 23.98 -16.31 4.67
C GLY A 339 24.17 -17.67 5.34
N GLY A 340 25.29 -17.90 6.05
CA GLY A 340 25.53 -19.12 6.83
C GLY A 340 26.22 -20.27 6.07
N LEU A 341 26.76 -20.03 4.87
CA LEU A 341 27.49 -21.06 4.13
C LEU A 341 28.95 -21.23 4.57
N ALA A 342 29.48 -20.30 5.36
CA ALA A 342 30.88 -20.28 5.81
C ALA A 342 31.30 -21.63 6.41
N GLU A 343 30.58 -22.14 7.41
CA GLU A 343 30.92 -23.39 8.09
C GLU A 343 30.87 -24.61 7.16
N THR A 344 29.89 -24.63 6.25
CA THR A 344 29.68 -25.76 5.33
C THR A 344 30.77 -25.81 4.27
N VAL A 345 31.25 -24.65 3.82
CA VAL A 345 32.15 -24.52 2.67
C VAL A 345 33.62 -24.38 3.08
N PHE A 346 33.93 -23.67 4.15
CA PHE A 346 35.32 -23.56 4.64
C PHE A 346 35.84 -24.86 5.26
N GLY A 347 34.95 -25.75 5.71
CA GLY A 347 35.32 -27.09 6.17
C GLY A 347 35.66 -28.06 5.04
N SER A 348 35.10 -27.87 3.84
CA SER A 348 35.26 -28.79 2.71
C SER A 348 36.21 -28.31 1.61
N MET A 349 36.55 -27.02 1.58
CA MET A 349 37.39 -26.44 0.53
C MET A 349 38.89 -26.56 0.79
N SER A 350 39.63 -26.85 -0.28
CA SER A 350 41.08 -26.66 -0.38
C SER A 350 41.44 -25.18 -0.64
N ILE A 351 41.09 -24.28 0.28
CA ILE A 351 41.53 -22.88 0.22
C ILE A 351 43.03 -22.84 0.52
N ASP A 352 43.81 -22.10 -0.27
CA ASP A 352 45.21 -21.79 0.03
C ASP A 352 45.26 -20.80 1.20
N TRP A 353 45.28 -21.34 2.42
CA TRP A 353 45.26 -20.56 3.66
C TRP A 353 46.51 -19.69 3.82
N ASP A 354 47.66 -20.09 3.28
CA ASP A 354 48.90 -19.29 3.33
C ASP A 354 48.76 -18.01 2.50
N SER A 355 47.99 -18.04 1.41
CA SER A 355 47.66 -16.84 0.65
C SER A 355 46.74 -15.89 1.43
N VAL A 356 45.76 -16.45 2.17
CA VAL A 356 44.80 -15.68 2.97
C VAL A 356 45.51 -15.02 4.16
N ASP A 357 46.38 -15.75 4.86
CA ASP A 357 47.16 -15.20 5.98
C ASP A 357 48.11 -14.08 5.52
N ARG A 358 48.77 -14.24 4.36
CA ARG A 358 49.57 -13.16 3.76
C ARG A 358 48.75 -11.96 3.30
N ARG A 359 47.51 -12.16 2.85
CA ARG A 359 46.56 -11.07 2.53
C ARG A 359 46.08 -10.38 3.82
N ARG A 360 45.86 -11.13 4.90
CA ARG A 360 45.50 -10.62 6.24
C ARG A 360 46.61 -9.73 6.80
N GLU A 361 47.86 -10.17 6.82
CA GLU A 361 48.97 -9.40 7.37
C GLU A 361 49.18 -8.08 6.63
N ARG A 362 49.22 -8.13 5.29
CA ARG A 362 49.27 -6.91 4.46
C ARG A 362 48.09 -5.98 4.71
N TRP A 363 46.91 -6.54 4.96
CA TRP A 363 45.74 -5.74 5.27
C TRP A 363 45.87 -5.06 6.64
N LEU A 364 46.33 -5.77 7.67
CA LEU A 364 46.59 -5.24 9.01
C LEU A 364 47.64 -4.11 9.00
N GLU A 365 48.76 -4.30 8.30
CA GLU A 365 49.77 -3.26 8.10
C GLU A 365 49.19 -2.02 7.41
N GLY A 366 48.26 -2.24 6.47
CA GLY A 366 47.52 -1.17 5.80
C GLY A 366 46.58 -0.40 6.72
N LEU A 367 45.92 -1.06 7.69
CA LEU A 367 44.99 -0.44 8.63
C LEU A 367 45.65 0.56 9.59
N GLU A 368 46.95 0.38 9.87
CA GLU A 368 47.72 1.36 10.64
C GLU A 368 47.80 2.71 9.91
N ARG A 369 47.86 2.67 8.57
CA ARG A 369 48.17 3.84 7.73
C ARG A 369 46.96 4.43 7.00
N TYR A 370 45.94 3.63 6.70
CA TYR A 370 44.85 4.02 5.81
C TYR A 370 43.47 3.61 6.36
N SER A 371 42.44 4.41 6.03
CA SER A 371 41.04 4.03 6.24
C SER A 371 40.64 2.87 5.32
N ILE A 372 39.47 2.27 5.56
CA ILE A 372 39.00 1.13 4.78
C ILE A 372 38.06 1.63 3.67
N PRO A 373 38.51 1.76 2.41
CA PRO A 373 37.73 2.43 1.36
C PRO A 373 36.54 1.59 0.83
N SER A 374 36.48 0.29 1.12
CA SER A 374 35.34 -0.57 0.78
C SER A 374 35.24 -1.71 1.79
N TRP A 375 34.41 -1.51 2.83
CA TRP A 375 34.22 -2.52 3.86
C TRP A 375 33.50 -3.76 3.31
N GLU A 376 32.55 -3.58 2.40
CA GLU A 376 31.83 -4.70 1.76
C GLU A 376 32.77 -5.69 1.06
N GLN A 377 33.78 -5.21 0.33
CA GLN A 377 34.76 -6.06 -0.34
C GLN A 377 35.72 -6.76 0.63
N ARG A 378 35.98 -6.16 1.79
CA ARG A 378 36.97 -6.66 2.76
C ARG A 378 36.35 -7.45 3.92
N TYR A 379 35.03 -7.42 4.05
CA TYR A 379 34.29 -8.05 5.14
C TYR A 379 34.58 -9.56 5.24
N TRP A 380 34.64 -10.28 4.12
CA TRP A 380 34.92 -11.72 4.15
C TRP A 380 36.33 -12.03 4.67
N MET A 381 37.34 -11.22 4.31
CA MET A 381 38.71 -11.36 4.81
C MET A 381 38.75 -11.17 6.32
N PHE A 382 38.01 -10.18 6.81
CA PHE A 382 37.89 -9.92 8.24
C PHE A 382 37.28 -11.12 8.98
N VAL A 383 36.15 -11.66 8.49
CA VAL A 383 35.48 -12.80 9.15
C VAL A 383 36.37 -14.04 9.15
N VAL A 384 36.95 -14.39 8.01
CA VAL A 384 37.86 -15.53 7.88
C VAL A 384 39.07 -15.38 8.80
N ALA A 385 39.65 -14.18 8.87
CA ALA A 385 40.77 -13.90 9.76
C ALA A 385 40.38 -14.00 11.24
N LEU A 386 39.15 -13.63 11.62
CA LEU A 386 38.64 -13.71 12.99
C LEU A 386 38.43 -15.16 13.44
N GLU A 387 37.98 -16.04 12.56
CA GLU A 387 37.66 -17.44 12.87
C GLU A 387 38.90 -18.36 12.97
N ARG A 388 40.02 -18.00 12.35
CA ARG A 388 41.17 -18.91 12.14
C ARG A 388 42.38 -18.69 13.04
N GLY A 389 42.50 -17.57 13.76
CA GLY A 389 43.70 -17.29 14.54
C GLY A 389 43.48 -16.37 15.74
N PRO A 390 44.30 -16.48 16.79
CA PRO A 390 44.23 -15.59 17.93
C PRO A 390 44.66 -14.18 17.52
N TRP A 391 43.72 -13.25 17.54
CA TRP A 391 44.03 -11.83 17.39
C TRP A 391 44.64 -11.30 18.68
N SER A 392 45.75 -10.58 18.57
CA SER A 392 46.32 -9.87 19.72
C SER A 392 45.35 -8.79 20.19
N SER A 393 45.37 -8.46 21.49
CA SER A 393 44.52 -7.40 22.03
C SER A 393 44.75 -6.06 21.32
N GLY A 394 46.00 -5.77 20.93
CA GLY A 394 46.33 -4.56 20.17
C GLY A 394 45.74 -4.55 18.75
N GLN A 395 45.73 -5.68 18.05
CA GLN A 395 45.10 -5.78 16.73
C GLN A 395 43.58 -5.62 16.81
N LYS A 396 42.95 -6.23 17.82
CA LYS A 396 41.50 -6.05 18.07
C LYS A 396 41.15 -4.61 18.34
N GLU A 397 41.94 -3.92 19.17
CA GLU A 397 41.69 -2.52 19.52
C GLU A 397 41.94 -1.57 18.34
N LEU A 398 43.02 -1.77 17.57
CA LEU A 398 43.28 -1.00 16.35
C LEU A 398 42.11 -1.15 15.36
N LEU A 399 41.68 -2.39 15.12
CA LEU A 399 40.58 -2.66 14.20
C LEU A 399 39.27 -2.05 14.73
N ARG A 400 38.98 -2.20 16.02
CA ARG A 400 37.83 -1.57 16.66
C ARG A 400 37.83 -0.05 16.44
N SER A 401 38.95 0.62 16.72
CA SER A 401 39.09 2.06 16.52
C SER A 401 38.82 2.45 15.08
N ARG A 402 39.34 1.70 14.11
CA ARG A 402 39.12 1.98 12.68
C ARG A 402 37.70 1.71 12.23
N LEU A 403 37.04 0.67 12.75
CA LEU A 403 35.65 0.39 12.44
C LEU A 403 34.71 1.45 13.02
N LEU A 404 34.99 1.94 14.23
CA LEU A 404 34.25 3.05 14.83
C LEU A 404 34.43 4.35 14.04
N GLU A 405 35.67 4.68 13.64
CA GLU A 405 35.97 5.84 12.79
C GLU A 405 35.21 5.77 11.46
N ASN A 406 35.20 4.60 10.80
CA ASN A 406 34.41 4.42 9.58
C ASN A 406 32.89 4.47 9.86
N LEU A 407 32.44 4.01 11.04
CA LEU A 407 31.02 4.06 11.44
C LEU A 407 30.54 5.51 11.64
N GLU A 408 31.40 6.40 12.14
CA GLU A 408 31.10 7.82 12.25
C GLU A 408 30.99 8.51 10.88
N LEU A 409 31.83 8.06 9.94
CA LEU A 409 31.89 8.54 8.57
C LEU A 409 30.86 7.88 7.63
N VAL A 410 29.98 7.00 8.15
CA VAL A 410 29.13 6.10 7.35
C VAL A 410 28.46 6.80 6.16
N PRO A 411 28.66 6.28 4.94
CA PRO A 411 28.01 6.80 3.74
C PRO A 411 26.65 6.13 3.43
N SER A 412 26.30 4.98 4.04
CA SER A 412 25.04 4.26 3.77
C SER A 412 24.59 3.30 4.92
N PRO A 413 23.29 3.00 5.05
CA PRO A 413 22.79 1.94 5.95
C PRO A 413 23.40 0.55 5.73
N ALA A 414 23.67 0.17 4.47
CA ALA A 414 24.32 -1.10 4.14
C ALA A 414 25.72 -1.21 4.76
N ASP A 415 26.52 -0.14 4.65
CA ASP A 415 27.86 -0.09 5.27
C ASP A 415 27.78 -0.13 6.79
N ALA A 416 26.81 0.58 7.39
CA ALA A 416 26.59 0.54 8.84
C ALA A 416 26.27 -0.88 9.34
N GLU A 417 25.41 -1.65 8.66
CA GLU A 417 25.10 -3.03 9.06
C GLU A 417 26.36 -3.90 9.07
N LEU A 418 27.19 -3.78 8.02
CA LEU A 418 28.42 -4.56 7.91
C LEU A 418 29.47 -4.16 8.96
N LEU A 419 29.60 -2.88 9.27
CA LEU A 419 30.53 -2.37 10.29
C LEU A 419 30.08 -2.81 11.69
N VAL A 420 28.78 -2.74 11.97
CA VAL A 420 28.20 -3.25 13.21
C VAL A 420 28.45 -4.74 13.38
N ASP A 421 28.22 -5.55 12.34
CA ASP A 421 28.46 -7.00 12.42
C ASP A 421 29.93 -7.31 12.70
N GLY A 422 30.85 -6.51 12.15
CA GLY A 422 32.27 -6.59 12.47
C GLY A 422 32.60 -6.26 13.94
N LEU A 423 32.03 -5.16 14.45
CA LEU A 423 32.21 -4.72 15.84
C LEU A 423 31.59 -5.67 16.86
N ASP A 424 30.46 -6.29 16.52
CA ASP A 424 29.78 -7.30 17.32
C ASP A 424 30.65 -8.54 17.54
N ARG A 425 31.29 -9.02 16.45
CA ARG A 425 32.26 -10.12 16.51
C ARG A 425 33.51 -9.78 17.34
N LEU A 426 33.80 -8.50 17.54
CA LEU A 426 34.86 -8.01 18.43
C LEU A 426 34.39 -7.80 19.88
N GLY A 427 33.09 -7.96 20.17
CA GLY A 427 32.52 -7.96 21.52
C GLY A 427 32.04 -6.60 22.04
N ASN A 428 31.73 -5.62 21.17
CA ASN A 428 31.32 -4.28 21.64
C ASN A 428 30.05 -3.73 20.95
N VAL A 429 28.86 -4.10 21.45
CA VAL A 429 27.57 -3.73 20.84
C VAL A 429 26.89 -2.54 21.51
N GLN A 430 27.10 -2.34 22.82
CA GLN A 430 26.23 -1.49 23.62
C GLN A 430 26.35 0.02 23.31
N ASP A 431 27.53 0.47 22.86
CA ASP A 431 27.79 1.89 22.59
C ASP A 431 27.45 2.35 21.16
N LEU A 432 26.96 1.45 20.30
CA LEU A 432 26.76 1.75 18.87
C LEU A 432 25.40 2.35 18.54
N ARG A 433 24.43 2.29 19.48
CA ARG A 433 23.04 2.70 19.23
C ARG A 433 22.95 4.12 18.69
N GLU A 434 23.58 5.09 19.33
CA GLU A 434 23.49 6.50 18.94
C GLU A 434 24.13 6.77 17.57
N LEU A 435 25.22 6.08 17.24
CA LEU A 435 25.88 6.19 15.94
C LEU A 435 24.99 5.64 14.83
N VAL A 436 24.43 4.44 15.05
CA VAL A 436 23.49 3.80 14.13
C VAL A 436 22.24 4.65 13.95
N HIS A 437 21.65 5.15 15.04
CA HIS A 437 20.46 6.00 14.99
C HIS A 437 20.70 7.29 14.20
N ARG A 438 21.85 7.96 14.42
CA ARG A 438 22.24 9.13 13.64
C ARG A 438 22.48 8.81 12.16
N SER A 439 22.99 7.62 11.84
CA SER A 439 23.17 7.19 10.45
C SER A 439 21.83 6.94 9.77
N LEU A 440 20.93 6.18 10.42
CA LEU A 440 19.58 5.91 9.93
C LEU A 440 18.80 7.20 9.70
N ALA A 441 18.83 8.14 10.65
CA ALA A 441 18.15 9.42 10.53
C ALA A 441 18.65 10.25 9.33
N ARG A 442 19.95 10.23 9.03
CA ARG A 442 20.55 10.95 7.88
C ARG A 442 20.13 10.39 6.52
N HIS A 443 19.82 9.10 6.46
CA HIS A 443 19.47 8.39 5.23
C HIS A 443 17.97 8.18 5.07
N TRP A 444 17.17 8.52 6.08
CA TRP A 444 15.73 8.42 6.05
C TRP A 444 15.12 9.38 5.02
N ILE A 445 14.28 8.84 4.14
CA ILE A 445 13.56 9.61 3.12
C ILE A 445 12.07 9.55 3.49
N PRO A 446 11.53 10.58 4.16
CA PRO A 446 10.12 10.61 4.52
C PRO A 446 9.24 10.67 3.27
N ILE A 447 8.03 10.12 3.36
CA ILE A 447 7.00 10.25 2.33
C ILE A 447 6.59 11.73 2.25
N GLY A 448 6.91 12.36 1.13
CA GLY A 448 6.48 13.68 0.71
C GLY A 448 5.39 13.61 -0.36
N GLU A 449 5.30 14.64 -1.20
CA GLU A 449 4.28 14.76 -2.26
C GLU A 449 4.56 13.89 -3.49
N ARG A 450 5.72 13.20 -3.57
CA ARG A 450 6.12 12.42 -4.76
C ARG A 450 5.95 10.92 -4.49
N PRO A 451 4.89 10.29 -5.01
CA PRO A 451 4.37 9.04 -4.45
C PRO A 451 5.21 7.77 -4.69
N ARG A 452 6.27 7.76 -5.52
CA ARG A 452 6.80 6.50 -6.08
C ARG A 452 8.08 5.93 -5.46
N SER A 453 8.80 6.68 -4.61
CA SER A 453 10.13 6.26 -4.13
C SER A 453 10.48 6.76 -2.73
N GLU A 454 9.50 7.12 -1.92
CA GLU A 454 9.71 7.73 -0.60
C GLU A 454 9.17 6.78 0.49
N GLY A 455 9.60 6.96 1.74
CA GLY A 455 9.26 6.09 2.88
C GLY A 455 10.28 4.99 3.16
N GLY A 456 11.49 5.08 2.61
CA GLY A 456 12.57 4.13 2.84
C GLY A 456 13.90 4.84 3.09
N PHE A 457 15.01 4.16 2.82
CA PHE A 457 16.34 4.72 3.04
C PHE A 457 17.10 4.91 1.74
N GLY A 458 17.85 6.00 1.63
CA GLY A 458 18.75 6.28 0.53
C GLY A 458 20.15 5.69 0.72
N ASN A 459 20.86 5.48 -0.39
CA ASN A 459 22.28 5.08 -0.39
C ASN A 459 23.25 6.23 -0.09
N ARG A 460 22.73 7.45 0.05
CA ARG A 460 23.48 8.66 0.41
C ARG A 460 22.60 9.58 1.25
N PRO A 461 23.19 10.44 2.09
CA PRO A 461 22.43 11.46 2.80
C PRO A 461 21.68 12.37 1.82
N ASN A 462 20.45 12.74 2.16
CA ASN A 462 19.57 13.60 1.33
C ASN A 462 19.26 13.03 -0.07
N ALA A 463 19.36 11.71 -0.27
CA ALA A 463 18.91 11.11 -1.51
C ALA A 463 17.42 11.40 -1.76
N THR A 464 17.05 11.58 -3.02
CA THR A 464 15.67 11.91 -3.44
C THR A 464 14.79 10.67 -3.60
N HIS A 465 15.39 9.48 -3.58
CA HIS A 465 14.71 8.22 -3.81
C HIS A 465 15.26 7.16 -2.86
N ALA A 466 14.37 6.35 -2.27
CA ALA A 466 14.71 5.22 -1.43
C ALA A 466 15.26 4.08 -2.27
N ASP A 467 16.42 3.60 -1.86
CA ASP A 467 17.04 2.39 -2.36
C ASP A 467 16.49 1.19 -1.57
N PHE A 468 16.09 0.15 -2.30
CA PHE A 468 15.44 -1.01 -1.69
C PHE A 468 16.44 -1.79 -0.83
N ASP A 469 17.67 -1.99 -1.29
CA ASP A 469 18.68 -2.75 -0.56
C ASP A 469 19.09 -2.04 0.73
N GLU A 470 19.26 -0.71 0.65
CA GLU A 470 19.53 0.12 1.82
C GLU A 470 18.40 0.06 2.83
N THR A 471 17.15 0.04 2.35
CA THR A 471 15.97 -0.08 3.20
C THR A 471 15.94 -1.42 3.93
N LEU A 472 16.25 -2.53 3.24
CA LEU A 472 16.31 -3.85 3.87
C LEU A 472 17.40 -3.93 4.94
N ARG A 473 18.56 -3.30 4.71
CA ARG A 473 19.67 -3.24 5.67
C ARG A 473 19.31 -2.36 6.88
N ALA A 474 18.67 -1.22 6.64
CA ALA A 474 18.18 -0.33 7.68
C ALA A 474 17.14 -0.98 8.60
N VAL A 475 16.21 -1.78 8.06
CA VAL A 475 15.23 -2.54 8.86
C VAL A 475 15.92 -3.44 9.89
N ARG A 476 17.02 -4.09 9.51
CA ARG A 476 17.77 -4.95 10.44
C ARG A 476 18.51 -4.17 11.51
N LEU A 477 19.03 -2.99 11.16
CA LEU A 477 19.60 -2.08 12.15
C LEU A 477 18.54 -1.61 13.14
N ILE A 478 17.32 -1.32 12.68
CA ILE A 478 16.17 -0.97 13.52
C ILE A 478 15.77 -2.14 14.42
N ASP A 479 15.66 -3.35 13.87
CA ASP A 479 15.32 -4.55 14.64
C ASP A 479 16.33 -4.79 15.78
N ARG A 480 17.62 -4.57 15.49
CA ARG A 480 18.72 -4.78 16.43
C ARG A 480 18.87 -3.68 17.48
N PHE A 481 18.81 -2.40 17.09
CA PHE A 481 19.10 -1.27 17.99
C PHE A 481 17.86 -0.48 18.43
N GLY A 482 16.68 -0.86 17.95
CA GLY A 482 15.46 -0.10 18.12
C GLY A 482 15.35 1.08 17.16
N THR A 483 14.20 1.72 17.18
CA THR A 483 13.83 2.79 16.23
C THR A 483 14.31 4.16 16.70
N PRO A 484 14.97 4.95 15.83
CA PRO A 484 15.22 6.37 16.08
C PRO A 484 13.93 7.19 16.03
N GLU A 485 13.76 8.16 16.95
CA GLU A 485 12.53 8.98 17.04
C GLU A 485 12.19 9.77 15.76
N SER A 486 13.19 10.09 14.94
CA SER A 486 13.02 10.83 13.69
C SER A 486 12.41 9.99 12.56
N ILE A 487 12.28 8.68 12.74
CA ILE A 487 11.87 7.73 11.70
C ILE A 487 10.43 7.28 11.95
N ASP A 488 9.56 7.53 10.98
CA ASP A 488 8.19 7.04 11.01
C ASP A 488 8.14 5.58 10.54
N LEU A 489 8.07 4.65 11.48
CA LEU A 489 7.99 3.22 11.19
C LEU A 489 6.76 2.85 10.37
N ARG A 490 5.68 3.61 10.44
CA ARG A 490 4.48 3.32 9.65
C ARG A 490 4.74 3.60 8.18
N GLN A 491 5.43 4.69 7.88
CA GLN A 491 5.86 4.99 6.50
C GLN A 491 6.78 3.90 5.96
N LEU A 492 7.74 3.46 6.77
CA LEU A 492 8.64 2.36 6.41
C LEU A 492 7.89 1.05 6.18
N TYR A 493 6.94 0.73 7.06
CA TYR A 493 6.08 -0.44 6.93
C TYR A 493 5.26 -0.39 5.64
N TRP A 494 4.67 0.76 5.31
CA TRP A 494 3.89 0.93 4.07
C TRP A 494 4.76 0.87 2.81
N TYR A 495 5.98 1.41 2.85
CA TYR A 495 6.95 1.26 1.77
C TYR A 495 7.25 -0.21 1.50
N LEU A 496 7.52 -1.00 2.54
CA LEU A 496 7.77 -2.44 2.43
C LEU A 496 6.54 -3.21 1.99
N GLN A 497 5.36 -2.88 2.53
CA GLN A 497 4.09 -3.48 2.11
C GLN A 497 3.84 -3.26 0.62
N ARG A 498 4.08 -2.06 0.10
CA ARG A 498 3.97 -1.76 -1.33
C ARG A 498 4.93 -2.57 -2.18
N ARG A 499 6.17 -2.76 -1.73
CA ARG A 499 7.18 -3.58 -2.41
C ARG A 499 6.88 -5.07 -2.33
N ALA A 500 6.19 -5.51 -1.27
CA ALA A 500 5.70 -6.86 -1.09
C ALA A 500 4.47 -7.14 -1.97
N SER A 501 3.59 -6.15 -2.16
CA SER A 501 2.39 -6.29 -3.00
C SER A 501 2.75 -6.59 -4.46
N VAL A 502 2.20 -7.70 -4.97
CA VAL A 502 2.53 -8.23 -6.30
C VAL A 502 1.94 -7.37 -7.42
N PRO A 503 2.75 -6.89 -8.39
CA PRO A 503 2.23 -6.37 -9.63
C PRO A 503 1.90 -7.54 -10.55
N LEU A 504 0.72 -8.14 -10.38
CA LEU A 504 0.18 -9.23 -11.21
C LEU A 504 0.89 -10.61 -11.05
N PRO A 505 0.15 -11.73 -11.16
CA PRO A 505 0.67 -13.09 -10.92
C PRO A 505 1.83 -13.54 -11.82
N PHE A 506 2.21 -12.74 -12.81
CA PHE A 506 3.22 -13.05 -13.82
C PHE A 506 4.58 -12.39 -13.59
N THR A 507 4.73 -11.48 -12.63
CA THR A 507 6.02 -10.84 -12.31
C THR A 507 6.50 -11.22 -10.91
N ARG A 508 6.70 -12.52 -10.68
CA ARG A 508 7.26 -13.02 -9.42
C ARG A 508 8.77 -12.73 -9.38
N ASN A 509 9.17 -11.61 -8.75
CA ASN A 509 10.56 -11.18 -8.58
C ASN A 509 11.00 -11.30 -7.11
N VAL A 510 12.14 -11.91 -6.79
CA VAL A 510 12.69 -12.09 -5.43
C VAL A 510 12.52 -10.87 -4.49
N GLN A 511 12.58 -9.66 -5.02
CA GLN A 511 12.34 -8.43 -4.26
C GLN A 511 11.02 -8.42 -3.45
N HIS A 512 9.95 -9.04 -3.93
CA HIS A 512 8.69 -9.12 -3.17
C HIS A 512 8.84 -9.96 -1.89
N LEU A 513 9.53 -11.11 -1.98
CA LEU A 513 9.80 -11.97 -0.83
C LEU A 513 10.70 -11.25 0.19
N LEU A 514 11.68 -10.49 -0.30
CA LEU A 514 12.55 -9.69 0.55
C LEU A 514 11.80 -8.56 1.27
N ALA A 515 10.90 -7.88 0.56
CA ALA A 515 10.09 -6.82 1.14
C ALA A 515 9.14 -7.35 2.21
N GLU A 516 8.54 -8.51 1.96
CA GLU A 516 7.66 -9.18 2.91
C GLU A 516 8.42 -9.67 4.15
N ALA A 517 9.58 -10.31 3.95
CA ALA A 517 10.48 -10.72 5.03
C ALA A 517 10.90 -9.53 5.92
N ALA A 518 11.31 -8.42 5.31
CA ALA A 518 11.66 -7.21 6.08
C ALA A 518 10.44 -6.58 6.77
N ARG A 519 9.26 -6.65 6.16
CA ARG A 519 8.02 -6.18 6.80
C ARG A 519 7.68 -7.01 8.04
N ASP A 520 7.85 -8.33 7.98
CA ASP A 520 7.67 -9.22 9.13
C ASP A 520 8.67 -8.88 10.25
N GLU A 521 9.93 -8.61 9.92
CA GLU A 521 10.97 -8.18 10.88
C GLU A 521 10.62 -6.84 11.54
N LEU A 522 10.03 -5.91 10.79
CA LEU A 522 9.65 -4.61 11.31
C LEU A 522 8.37 -4.63 12.15
N ALA A 523 7.45 -5.56 11.86
CA ALA A 523 6.09 -5.58 12.42
C ALA A 523 6.00 -5.46 13.96
N PRO A 524 6.88 -6.09 14.78
CA PRO A 524 6.83 -5.97 16.24
C PRO A 524 7.10 -4.54 16.74
N HIS A 525 7.81 -3.73 15.95
CA HIS A 525 8.20 -2.37 16.31
C HIS A 525 7.17 -1.33 15.87
N VAL A 526 6.26 -1.67 14.95
CA VAL A 526 5.30 -0.72 14.38
C VAL A 526 4.15 -0.48 15.38
N PRO A 527 3.85 0.79 15.73
CA PRO A 527 2.71 1.08 16.60
C PRO A 527 1.40 0.65 15.95
N PRO A 528 0.46 0.07 16.73
CA PRO A 528 -0.80 -0.43 16.19
C PRO A 528 -1.58 0.68 15.50
N VAL A 529 -2.33 0.30 14.45
CA VAL A 529 -3.19 1.22 13.71
C VAL A 529 -4.45 1.47 14.52
N THR A 530 -4.77 2.75 14.76
CA THR A 530 -6.03 3.11 15.43
C THR A 530 -7.22 2.90 14.49
N ILE A 531 -8.44 2.75 15.03
CA ILE A 531 -9.65 2.57 14.21
C ILE A 531 -9.83 3.75 13.23
N GLY A 532 -9.58 4.98 13.67
CA GLY A 532 -9.70 6.17 12.82
C GLY A 532 -8.72 6.15 11.66
N GLU A 533 -7.46 5.78 11.91
CA GLU A 533 -6.44 5.61 10.89
C GLU A 533 -6.78 4.48 9.94
N PHE A 534 -7.26 3.34 10.45
CA PHE A 534 -7.70 2.21 9.63
C PHE A 534 -8.82 2.64 8.68
N LEU A 535 -9.85 3.33 9.18
CA LEU A 535 -10.94 3.86 8.35
C LEU A 535 -10.44 4.85 7.28
N PHE A 536 -9.41 5.64 7.61
CA PHE A 536 -8.81 6.59 6.67
C PHE A 536 -8.01 5.87 5.56
N LEU A 537 -7.19 4.88 5.93
CA LEU A 537 -6.38 4.08 5.01
C LEU A 537 -7.25 3.19 4.12
N GLU A 538 -8.32 2.63 4.67
CA GLU A 538 -9.23 1.69 3.99
C GLU A 538 -10.49 2.34 3.41
N ARG A 539 -10.54 3.67 3.33
CA ARG A 539 -11.73 4.41 2.85
C ARG A 539 -12.22 3.95 1.48
N SER A 540 -11.32 3.59 0.58
CA SER A 540 -11.66 3.09 -0.77
C SER A 540 -12.31 1.71 -0.69
N LEU A 541 -11.79 0.82 0.15
CA LEU A 541 -12.34 -0.51 0.38
C LEU A 541 -13.72 -0.44 1.05
N ILE A 542 -13.87 0.42 2.06
CA ILE A 542 -15.16 0.65 2.73
C ILE A 542 -16.17 1.22 1.74
N GLY A 543 -15.76 2.21 0.93
CA GLY A 543 -16.60 2.77 -0.14
C GLY A 543 -17.04 1.71 -1.15
N ALA A 544 -16.15 0.79 -1.52
CA ALA A 544 -16.48 -0.33 -2.41
C ALA A 544 -17.49 -1.30 -1.78
N LEU A 545 -17.27 -1.70 -0.52
CA LEU A 545 -18.18 -2.59 0.21
C LEU A 545 -19.58 -1.96 0.34
N ILE A 546 -19.65 -0.67 0.67
CA ILE A 546 -20.89 0.08 0.72
C ILE A 546 -21.54 0.06 -0.65
N LEU A 547 -20.83 0.45 -1.72
CA LEU A 547 -21.40 0.48 -3.06
C LEU A 547 -21.94 -0.89 -3.51
N VAL A 548 -21.22 -1.97 -3.25
CA VAL A 548 -21.69 -3.35 -3.52
C VAL A 548 -22.96 -3.64 -2.72
N ALA A 549 -22.97 -3.40 -1.41
CA ALA A 549 -24.15 -3.63 -0.56
C ALA A 549 -25.37 -2.81 -1.03
N LEU A 550 -25.14 -1.60 -1.52
CA LEU A 550 -26.19 -0.75 -2.06
C LEU A 550 -26.76 -1.28 -3.37
N CYS A 551 -25.91 -1.82 -4.26
CA CYS A 551 -26.37 -2.51 -5.45
C CYS A 551 -27.26 -3.70 -5.08
N PHE A 552 -26.85 -4.54 -4.13
CA PHE A 552 -27.68 -5.64 -3.62
C PHE A 552 -29.01 -5.15 -3.05
N HIS A 553 -28.98 -4.10 -2.23
CA HIS A 553 -30.18 -3.55 -1.62
C HIS A 553 -31.15 -2.96 -2.66
N ALA A 554 -30.63 -2.24 -3.66
CA ALA A 554 -31.42 -1.66 -4.74
C ALA A 554 -32.07 -2.75 -5.58
N THR A 555 -31.32 -3.79 -5.95
CA THR A 555 -31.85 -4.97 -6.65
C THR A 555 -32.88 -5.71 -5.81
N TRP A 556 -32.70 -5.86 -4.50
CA TRP A 556 -33.68 -6.52 -3.64
C TRP A 556 -35.02 -5.76 -3.55
N CYS A 557 -34.94 -4.43 -3.49
CA CYS A 557 -36.12 -3.55 -3.40
C CYS A 557 -36.91 -3.44 -4.71
N ALA A 558 -36.31 -3.83 -5.84
CA ALA A 558 -36.95 -3.82 -7.16
C ALA A 558 -38.10 -4.85 -7.27
N SER A 559 -38.99 -4.66 -8.25
CA SER A 559 -40.16 -5.53 -8.44
C SER A 559 -39.76 -6.89 -8.99
N GLU A 560 -40.33 -7.95 -8.40
CA GLU A 560 -40.20 -9.31 -8.94
C GLU A 560 -40.83 -9.34 -10.32
N THR A 561 -40.11 -9.95 -11.27
CA THR A 561 -40.69 -10.30 -12.56
C THR A 561 -41.82 -11.29 -12.29
N PRO A 562 -43.05 -11.02 -12.74
CA PRO A 562 -44.13 -12.00 -12.59
C PRO A 562 -43.70 -13.26 -13.34
N SER A 563 -43.56 -14.37 -12.61
CA SER A 563 -43.17 -15.63 -13.20
C SER A 563 -44.24 -16.03 -14.23
N LEU A 564 -43.88 -16.04 -15.52
CA LEU A 564 -44.72 -16.52 -16.62
C LEU A 564 -45.15 -18.00 -16.46
N ARG A 565 -44.71 -18.68 -15.38
CA ARG A 565 -45.13 -20.05 -15.01
C ARG A 565 -46.58 -20.16 -14.51
N GLY A 566 -47.25 -19.05 -14.23
CA GLY A 566 -48.68 -19.02 -13.86
C GLY A 566 -49.64 -18.84 -15.04
N GLY A 567 -49.17 -19.03 -16.28
CA GLY A 567 -50.00 -19.01 -17.48
C GLY A 567 -51.02 -20.15 -17.47
N ASP A 568 -52.15 -19.83 -16.88
CA ASP A 568 -53.41 -20.54 -16.79
C ASP A 568 -53.79 -21.21 -18.14
N LEU A 569 -53.38 -22.46 -18.32
CA LEU A 569 -53.94 -23.37 -19.33
C LEU A 569 -55.38 -23.82 -18.95
N GLY A 570 -55.97 -23.30 -17.87
CA GLY A 570 -57.31 -23.66 -17.39
C GLY A 570 -58.47 -22.90 -18.05
N GLY A 571 -58.23 -21.77 -18.73
CA GLY A 571 -59.30 -20.86 -19.15
C GLY A 571 -59.97 -21.12 -20.51
N ARG A 572 -59.53 -22.11 -21.31
CA ARG A 572 -59.97 -22.26 -22.71
C ARG A 572 -60.77 -23.54 -23.02
N ARG A 573 -61.42 -24.15 -22.03
CA ARG A 573 -62.25 -25.37 -22.22
C ARG A 573 -63.77 -25.23 -22.07
N ASN A 574 -64.31 -24.05 -21.72
CA ASN A 574 -65.76 -23.88 -21.51
C ASN A 574 -66.43 -22.87 -22.47
N ALA A 575 -66.00 -22.82 -23.73
CA ALA A 575 -66.72 -22.07 -24.78
C ALA A 575 -67.30 -22.97 -25.90
N GLU A 576 -67.24 -24.29 -25.74
CA GLU A 576 -67.97 -25.25 -26.57
C GLU A 576 -68.65 -26.29 -25.66
N ARG A 577 -69.80 -25.91 -25.09
CA ARG A 577 -70.87 -26.82 -24.68
C ARG A 577 -72.16 -26.07 -24.42
#